data_AF-A0A7X9F071-F1
#
_entry.id   AF-A0A7X9F071-F1
#
_cell.length_a   1.000
_cell.length_b   1.000
_cell.length_c   1.000
_cell.angle_alpha   90.00
_cell.angle_beta   90.00
_cell.angle_gamma   90.00
#
_symmetry.space_group_name_H-M   'P 1'
#
loop_
_entity.id
_entity.type
_entity.pdbx_description
1 polymer ?
#
loop_
_entity_poly.entity_id
_entity_poly.type
_entity_poly.pdbx_seq_one_letter_code
_entity_poly.pdbx_strand_id
1 'polypeptide(L)'
;MLEIKTLAEVDVLVVGGGAAGCLAATAAARKGKKVLLVEAMSALGGSRTWMGVDSFNGIYSPGETTYQLVGGISYEVAERLLAQGGAFLRQNTFGSGPVVTYEIEKLKILYEDLVIQAGGQVLFYSNAVDVERKDGRIASVILCNKSGLKRVKAQIVIDASGDLDIGTQAGEDYELAGEHNNPVQSLTLIFYMANVDNEKAFSISQEERTRIMQQAHESGKYQLTRIGGSIHPTPHPGFVHANLTRIPNINAVDPFAMTAAEIEGRKQVQEYVRFLINEYPGFENAYLASTACSIGVRETRRLKGKYVLTGDDVRKGAKFEDAVACCSAPIEDHTAGKNVQWQYLESGNYYQIPYRSLLPVKNRNLIVAGRCLSATHDGQASARNSAQCMAMGEAAGLAAALCSESGKYPDELDMNSFKKELTDQGALLAPREVNLKGSL
;
A
#
# COMPACT_ATOMS: atom_id res chain seq x y z
N MET A 1 12.29 -9.70 35.85
CA MET A 1 11.45 -9.72 34.63
C MET A 1 10.64 -8.43 34.60
N LEU A 2 10.56 -7.75 33.47
CA LEU A 2 9.67 -6.59 33.30
C LEU A 2 8.21 -7.06 33.38
N GLU A 3 7.41 -6.47 34.25
CA GLU A 3 5.97 -6.72 34.31
C GLU A 3 5.28 -5.95 33.16
N ILE A 4 4.77 -6.67 32.17
CA ILE A 4 4.01 -6.08 31.06
C ILE A 4 2.52 -6.17 31.39
N LYS A 5 1.83 -5.03 31.45
CA LYS A 5 0.39 -4.97 31.78
C LYS A 5 -0.48 -5.13 30.53
N THR A 6 -1.64 -5.79 30.68
CA THR A 6 -2.66 -5.84 29.63
C THR A 6 -3.30 -4.47 29.44
N LEU A 7 -3.28 -3.97 28.20
CA LEU A 7 -3.92 -2.74 27.77
C LEU A 7 -5.35 -3.00 27.29
N ALA A 8 -5.56 -4.05 26.51
CA ALA A 8 -6.86 -4.39 25.95
C ALA A 8 -7.00 -5.89 25.67
N GLU A 9 -8.24 -6.36 25.69
CA GLU A 9 -8.66 -7.66 25.16
C GLU A 9 -9.74 -7.40 24.11
N VAL A 10 -9.53 -7.89 22.89
CA VAL A 10 -10.33 -7.59 21.71
C VAL A 10 -10.66 -8.86 20.91
N ASP A 11 -11.64 -8.77 20.01
CA ASP A 11 -11.95 -9.86 19.10
C ASP A 11 -10.93 -9.91 17.97
N VAL A 12 -10.67 -8.74 17.37
CA VAL A 12 -9.74 -8.57 16.25
C VAL A 12 -8.74 -7.46 16.59
N LEU A 13 -7.45 -7.80 16.55
CA LEU A 13 -6.36 -6.83 16.60
C LEU A 13 -5.79 -6.67 15.19
N VAL A 14 -5.74 -5.43 14.70
CA VAL A 14 -5.10 -5.09 13.43
C VAL A 14 -3.83 -4.31 13.73
N VAL A 15 -2.69 -4.76 13.21
CA VAL A 15 -1.39 -4.10 13.40
C VAL A 15 -0.97 -3.49 12.06
N GLY A 16 -0.80 -2.17 12.05
CA GLY A 16 -0.51 -1.37 10.85
C GLY A 16 -1.75 -0.68 10.32
N GLY A 17 -1.78 0.65 10.41
CA GLY A 17 -2.85 1.54 9.93
C GLY A 17 -2.65 1.99 8.48
N GLY A 18 -1.97 1.19 7.65
CA GLY A 18 -1.95 1.39 6.21
C GLY A 18 -3.30 1.07 5.56
N ALA A 19 -3.43 1.36 4.26
CA ALA A 19 -4.67 1.10 3.51
C ALA A 19 -5.29 -0.31 3.74
N ALA A 20 -4.50 -1.38 3.81
CA ALA A 20 -5.00 -2.72 4.13
C ALA A 20 -5.56 -2.81 5.56
N GLY A 21 -4.85 -2.28 6.55
CA GLY A 21 -5.27 -2.32 7.95
C GLY A 21 -6.50 -1.46 8.24
N CYS A 22 -6.62 -0.29 7.62
CA CYS A 22 -7.82 0.55 7.72
C CYS A 22 -9.08 -0.23 7.29
N LEU A 23 -8.98 -0.93 6.15
CA LEU A 23 -10.12 -1.66 5.61
C LEU A 23 -10.37 -2.97 6.36
N ALA A 24 -9.33 -3.64 6.84
CA ALA A 24 -9.47 -4.80 7.72
C ALA A 24 -10.20 -4.42 9.01
N ALA A 25 -9.80 -3.33 9.65
CA ALA A 25 -10.43 -2.84 10.86
C ALA A 25 -11.89 -2.42 10.60
N THR A 26 -12.14 -1.71 9.50
CA THR A 26 -13.50 -1.28 9.10
C THR A 26 -14.41 -2.47 8.83
N ALA A 27 -13.97 -3.45 8.03
CA ALA A 27 -14.76 -4.64 7.70
C ALA A 27 -15.09 -5.46 8.95
N ALA A 28 -14.12 -5.68 9.84
CA ALA A 28 -14.35 -6.39 11.09
C ALA A 28 -15.31 -5.63 12.03
N ALA A 29 -15.15 -4.32 12.15
CA ALA A 29 -15.98 -3.48 13.01
C ALA A 29 -17.42 -3.37 12.50
N ARG A 30 -17.63 -3.29 11.17
CA ARG A 30 -18.97 -3.34 10.55
C ARG A 30 -19.73 -4.65 10.83
N LYS A 31 -19.01 -5.74 11.13
CA LYS A 31 -19.59 -7.01 11.62
C LYS A 31 -19.78 -7.04 13.14
N GLY A 32 -19.70 -5.89 13.82
CA GLY A 32 -19.96 -5.73 15.25
C GLY A 32 -18.86 -6.26 16.17
N LYS A 33 -17.65 -6.52 15.65
CA LYS A 33 -16.54 -7.04 16.47
C LYS A 33 -15.88 -5.93 17.27
N LYS A 34 -15.35 -6.27 18.45
CA LYS A 34 -14.48 -5.36 19.20
C LYS A 34 -13.12 -5.31 18.52
N VAL A 35 -12.85 -4.24 17.78
CA VAL A 35 -11.63 -4.05 16.98
C VAL A 35 -10.71 -3.01 17.61
N LEU A 36 -9.42 -3.33 17.68
CA LEU A 36 -8.36 -2.34 17.92
C LEU A 36 -7.40 -2.33 16.72
N LEU A 37 -7.26 -1.17 16.08
CA LEU A 37 -6.27 -0.88 15.05
C LEU A 37 -5.09 -0.13 15.67
N VAL A 38 -3.89 -0.70 15.57
CA VAL A 38 -2.65 -0.12 16.11
C VAL A 38 -1.81 0.43 14.98
N GLU A 39 -1.35 1.68 15.12
CA GLU A 39 -0.50 2.37 14.14
C GLU A 39 0.69 3.03 14.86
N ALA A 40 1.88 2.87 14.27
CA ALA A 40 3.11 3.44 14.78
C ALA A 40 3.19 4.96 14.54
N MET A 41 2.58 5.43 13.47
CA MET A 41 2.54 6.83 13.05
C MET A 41 1.37 7.60 13.70
N SER A 42 1.24 8.89 13.37
CA SER A 42 0.22 9.77 13.93
C SER A 42 -1.05 9.90 13.07
N ALA A 43 -1.16 9.11 12.00
CA ALA A 43 -2.28 9.15 11.08
C ALA A 43 -2.42 7.82 10.35
N LEU A 44 -3.64 7.50 9.92
CA LEU A 44 -3.92 6.34 9.09
C LEU A 44 -3.53 6.57 7.62
N GLY A 45 -3.40 5.48 6.86
CA GLY A 45 -3.12 5.44 5.42
C GLY A 45 -1.74 4.88 5.05
N GLY A 46 -0.77 4.91 5.97
CA GLY A 46 0.58 4.37 5.77
C GLY A 46 1.25 4.98 4.55
N SER A 47 1.55 4.17 3.52
CA SER A 47 2.22 4.70 2.32
C SER A 47 1.41 5.78 1.57
N ARG A 48 0.08 5.78 1.73
CA ARG A 48 -0.86 6.69 1.03
C ARG A 48 -0.97 8.06 1.71
N THR A 49 -0.40 8.20 2.90
CA THR A 49 -0.44 9.45 3.67
C THR A 49 0.96 9.80 4.16
N TRP A 50 1.57 8.93 4.95
CA TRP A 50 2.88 9.16 5.58
C TRP A 50 4.06 9.11 4.59
N MET A 51 4.02 8.19 3.62
CA MET A 51 5.04 8.11 2.55
C MET A 51 4.68 8.94 1.32
N GLY A 52 3.52 9.60 1.33
CA GLY A 52 3.15 10.61 0.34
C GLY A 52 2.65 10.10 -1.01
N VAL A 53 2.39 8.80 -1.19
CA VAL A 53 1.77 8.30 -2.43
C VAL A 53 0.42 8.98 -2.61
N ASP A 54 0.16 9.54 -3.79
CA ASP A 54 -0.94 10.48 -4.04
C ASP A 54 -2.12 9.89 -4.81
N SER A 55 -2.04 8.60 -5.19
CA SER A 55 -3.02 7.98 -6.09
C SER A 55 -3.39 6.55 -5.67
N PHE A 56 -4.64 6.16 -5.92
CA PHE A 56 -5.08 4.78 -5.86
C PHE A 56 -4.91 4.13 -7.23
N ASN A 57 -3.78 3.44 -7.41
CA ASN A 57 -3.57 2.55 -8.56
C ASN A 57 -4.34 1.25 -8.39
N GLY A 58 -4.79 0.67 -9.51
CA GLY A 58 -5.42 -0.66 -9.56
C GLY A 58 -6.92 -0.69 -9.29
N ILE A 59 -7.60 0.48 -9.24
CA ILE A 59 -9.08 0.51 -9.24
C ILE A 59 -9.62 0.15 -10.61
N TYR A 60 -8.99 0.68 -11.67
CA TYR A 60 -9.39 0.46 -13.05
C TYR A 60 -8.27 -0.21 -13.84
N SER A 61 -8.63 -1.04 -14.82
CA SER A 61 -7.69 -1.71 -15.71
C SER A 61 -7.12 -0.74 -16.77
N PRO A 62 -5.90 -0.98 -17.28
CA PRO A 62 -5.45 -0.39 -18.53
C PRO A 62 -6.21 -1.00 -19.72
N GLY A 63 -6.16 -0.31 -20.87
CA GLY A 63 -6.72 -0.78 -22.15
C GLY A 63 -7.78 0.15 -22.76
N GLU A 64 -8.20 -0.18 -23.99
CA GLU A 64 -9.27 0.55 -24.69
C GLU A 64 -10.62 0.42 -23.98
N THR A 65 -10.92 -0.78 -23.48
CA THR A 65 -12.05 -1.05 -22.58
C THR A 65 -11.55 -1.00 -21.15
N THR A 66 -12.16 -0.14 -20.33
CA THR A 66 -11.81 0.00 -18.91
C THR A 66 -12.70 -0.88 -18.04
N TYR A 67 -12.08 -1.67 -17.16
CA TYR A 67 -12.77 -2.49 -16.16
C TYR A 67 -12.47 -1.99 -14.76
N GLN A 68 -13.48 -1.93 -13.90
CA GLN A 68 -13.32 -1.77 -12.46
C GLN A 68 -12.89 -3.12 -11.86
N LEU A 69 -11.78 -3.12 -11.12
CA LEU A 69 -11.14 -4.31 -10.56
C LEU A 69 -11.48 -4.54 -9.09
N VAL A 70 -11.77 -3.48 -8.33
CA VAL A 70 -12.13 -3.57 -6.91
C VAL A 70 -13.46 -2.89 -6.64
N GLY A 71 -14.22 -3.45 -5.70
CA GLY A 71 -15.49 -2.91 -5.22
C GLY A 71 -15.44 -2.70 -3.70
N GLY A 72 -16.59 -2.85 -3.06
CA GLY A 72 -16.71 -2.89 -1.59
C GLY A 72 -16.19 -1.63 -0.91
N ILE A 73 -15.65 -1.80 0.30
CA ILE A 73 -15.07 -0.71 1.10
C ILE A 73 -13.93 -0.03 0.33
N SER A 74 -13.18 -0.80 -0.46
CA SER A 74 -12.08 -0.29 -1.30
C SER A 74 -12.54 0.77 -2.29
N TYR A 75 -13.70 0.57 -2.91
CA TYR A 75 -14.29 1.53 -3.84
C TYR A 75 -15.04 2.66 -3.12
N GLU A 76 -15.68 2.36 -1.99
CA GLU A 76 -16.34 3.35 -1.13
C GLU A 76 -15.40 4.51 -0.75
N VAL A 77 -14.13 4.21 -0.44
CA VAL A 77 -13.11 5.23 -0.15
C VAL A 77 -12.93 6.19 -1.32
N ALA A 78 -12.80 5.66 -2.54
CA ALA A 78 -12.62 6.46 -3.74
C ALA A 78 -13.87 7.31 -4.04
N GLU A 79 -15.06 6.72 -3.95
CA GLU A 79 -16.33 7.43 -4.18
C GLU A 79 -16.54 8.56 -3.18
N ARG A 80 -16.25 8.35 -1.90
CA ARG A 80 -16.40 9.38 -0.87
C ARG A 80 -15.42 10.54 -1.08
N LEU A 81 -14.17 10.27 -1.45
CA LEU A 81 -13.21 11.34 -1.75
C LEU A 81 -13.61 12.15 -2.99
N LEU A 82 -14.07 11.49 -4.05
CA LEU A 82 -14.57 12.14 -5.26
C LEU A 82 -15.79 13.03 -4.93
N ALA A 83 -16.75 12.51 -4.17
CA ALA A 83 -17.96 13.24 -3.78
C ALA A 83 -17.67 14.47 -2.90
N GLN A 84 -16.58 14.46 -2.13
CA GLN A 84 -16.15 15.58 -1.29
C GLN A 84 -15.21 16.57 -2.00
N GLY A 85 -15.03 16.44 -3.33
CA GLY A 85 -14.07 17.23 -4.09
C GLY A 85 -12.64 17.09 -3.57
N GLY A 86 -12.32 15.96 -2.94
CA GLY A 86 -11.00 15.63 -2.39
C GLY A 86 -10.18 14.74 -3.31
N ALA A 87 -10.72 14.37 -4.47
CA ALA A 87 -10.04 13.56 -5.46
C ALA A 87 -10.55 13.87 -6.87
N PHE A 88 -9.79 13.42 -7.87
CA PHE A 88 -10.17 13.44 -9.27
C PHE A 88 -9.58 12.21 -9.99
N LEU A 89 -10.18 11.83 -11.11
CA LEU A 89 -9.66 10.80 -11.98
C LEU A 89 -8.64 11.41 -12.95
N ARG A 90 -7.57 10.66 -13.24
CA ARG A 90 -6.65 10.98 -14.34
C ARG A 90 -6.06 9.70 -14.93
N GLN A 91 -5.46 9.82 -16.11
CA GLN A 91 -4.63 8.75 -16.63
C GLN A 91 -3.34 8.59 -15.80
N ASN A 92 -2.94 7.34 -15.57
CA ASN A 92 -1.64 7.04 -15.00
C ASN A 92 -0.52 7.44 -15.97
N THR A 93 0.56 8.00 -15.44
CA THR A 93 1.70 8.50 -16.21
C THR A 93 2.43 7.43 -17.03
N PHE A 94 2.38 6.17 -16.58
CA PHE A 94 3.07 5.02 -17.19
C PHE A 94 2.09 3.98 -17.78
N GLY A 95 0.83 4.37 -17.99
CA GLY A 95 -0.15 3.53 -18.70
C GLY A 95 -0.70 2.34 -17.89
N SER A 96 -0.63 2.37 -16.56
CA SER A 96 -1.21 1.31 -15.70
C SER A 96 -2.73 1.44 -15.48
N GLY A 97 -3.44 2.14 -16.36
CA GLY A 97 -4.88 2.43 -16.28
C GLY A 97 -5.23 3.73 -15.55
N PRO A 98 -6.50 4.15 -15.56
CA PRO A 98 -6.98 5.31 -14.82
C PRO A 98 -6.75 5.19 -13.31
N VAL A 99 -6.45 6.32 -12.66
CA VAL A 99 -6.15 6.40 -11.23
C VAL A 99 -6.98 7.47 -10.55
N VAL A 100 -7.28 7.27 -9.27
CA VAL A 100 -7.91 8.28 -8.42
C VAL A 100 -6.79 9.01 -7.67
N THR A 101 -6.53 10.26 -8.03
CA THR A 101 -5.59 11.14 -7.32
C THR A 101 -6.33 11.89 -6.23
N TYR A 102 -5.80 11.91 -5.01
CA TYR A 102 -6.51 12.43 -3.84
C TYR A 102 -5.68 13.41 -3.02
N GLU A 103 -6.38 14.18 -2.20
CA GLU A 103 -5.82 15.01 -1.16
C GLU A 103 -5.52 14.16 0.09
N ILE A 104 -4.25 14.14 0.50
CA ILE A 104 -3.77 13.33 1.61
C ILE A 104 -4.47 13.66 2.93
N GLU A 105 -4.71 14.94 3.23
CA GLU A 105 -5.33 15.34 4.50
C GLU A 105 -6.79 14.88 4.59
N LYS A 106 -7.55 14.92 3.49
CA LYS A 106 -8.91 14.36 3.45
C LYS A 106 -8.90 12.85 3.59
N LEU A 107 -7.91 12.16 3.02
CA LEU A 107 -7.80 10.71 3.13
C LEU A 107 -7.54 10.25 4.58
N LYS A 108 -6.71 10.98 5.35
CA LYS A 108 -6.46 10.66 6.76
C LYS A 108 -7.78 10.63 7.56
N ILE A 109 -8.54 11.72 7.45
CA ILE A 109 -9.84 11.86 8.13
C ILE A 109 -10.81 10.77 7.67
N LEU A 110 -10.89 10.50 6.37
CA LEU A 110 -11.79 9.47 5.86
C LEU A 110 -11.46 8.07 6.40
N TYR A 111 -10.19 7.69 6.47
CA TYR A 111 -9.83 6.39 7.06
C TYR A 111 -10.14 6.32 8.55
N GLU A 112 -9.91 7.41 9.29
CA GLU A 112 -10.25 7.50 10.71
C GLU A 112 -11.76 7.38 10.92
N ASP A 113 -12.55 8.12 10.15
CA ASP A 113 -14.01 8.07 10.16
C ASP A 113 -14.54 6.67 9.83
N LEU A 114 -14.01 6.00 8.80
CA LEU A 114 -14.44 4.65 8.44
C LEU A 114 -14.28 3.66 9.59
N VAL A 115 -13.13 3.69 10.28
CA VAL A 115 -12.87 2.78 11.40
C VAL A 115 -13.71 3.15 12.63
N ILE A 116 -13.73 4.43 13.02
CA ILE A 116 -14.39 4.91 14.24
C ILE A 116 -15.91 4.80 14.12
N GLN A 117 -16.49 5.22 13.00
CA GLN A 117 -17.95 5.16 12.78
C GLN A 117 -18.45 3.71 12.64
N ALA A 118 -17.59 2.78 12.21
CA ALA A 118 -17.89 1.35 12.24
C ALA A 118 -17.82 0.73 13.66
N GLY A 119 -17.37 1.49 14.68
CA GLY A 119 -17.24 1.03 16.06
C GLY A 119 -15.84 0.50 16.44
N GLY A 120 -14.87 0.62 15.53
CA GLY A 120 -13.47 0.28 15.80
C GLY A 120 -12.74 1.34 16.62
N GLN A 121 -11.65 0.96 17.29
CA GLN A 121 -10.77 1.88 18.00
C GLN A 121 -9.42 1.98 17.29
N VAL A 122 -8.84 3.19 17.29
CA VAL A 122 -7.51 3.47 16.71
C VAL A 122 -6.56 3.86 17.83
N LEU A 123 -5.36 3.27 17.83
CA LEU A 123 -4.27 3.57 18.75
C LEU A 123 -3.01 3.95 17.98
N PHE A 124 -2.75 5.26 17.89
CA PHE A 124 -1.54 5.82 17.28
C PHE A 124 -0.30 5.73 18.17
N TYR A 125 0.86 6.07 17.60
CA TYR A 125 2.16 6.11 18.28
C TYR A 125 2.52 4.82 19.02
N SER A 126 2.10 3.69 18.49
CA SER A 126 2.23 2.38 19.14
C SER A 126 2.81 1.37 18.16
N ASN A 127 4.02 0.91 18.47
CA ASN A 127 4.71 -0.12 17.68
C ASN A 127 4.39 -1.49 18.26
N ALA A 128 4.04 -2.47 17.42
CA ALA A 128 4.07 -3.86 17.85
C ALA A 128 5.52 -4.35 17.79
N VAL A 129 6.05 -4.82 18.92
CA VAL A 129 7.47 -5.13 19.06
C VAL A 129 7.75 -6.59 19.33
N ASP A 130 6.77 -7.35 19.80
CA ASP A 130 6.91 -8.79 20.07
C ASP A 130 5.54 -9.47 20.14
N VAL A 131 5.52 -10.80 20.17
CA VAL A 131 4.31 -11.61 20.37
C VAL A 131 4.53 -12.74 21.37
N GLU A 132 3.50 -13.04 22.16
CA GLU A 132 3.49 -14.23 23.00
C GLU A 132 2.70 -15.32 22.29
N ARG A 133 3.36 -16.44 22.01
CA ARG A 133 2.74 -17.59 21.35
C ARG A 133 2.38 -18.66 22.35
N LYS A 134 1.29 -19.36 22.09
CA LYS A 134 0.86 -20.54 22.86
C LYS A 134 0.09 -21.48 21.95
N ASP A 135 0.41 -22.76 21.95
CA ASP A 135 -0.36 -23.82 21.27
C ASP A 135 -0.66 -23.53 19.78
N GLY A 136 0.34 -23.04 19.02
CA GLY A 136 0.18 -22.76 17.58
C GLY A 136 -0.66 -21.52 17.26
N ARG A 137 -0.87 -20.63 18.23
CA ARG A 137 -1.55 -19.34 18.04
C ARG A 137 -0.83 -18.20 18.76
N ILE A 138 -1.11 -16.98 18.34
CA ILE A 138 -0.72 -15.75 19.05
C ILE A 138 -1.69 -15.57 20.23
N ALA A 139 -1.16 -15.65 21.45
CA ALA A 139 -1.91 -15.40 22.68
C ALA A 139 -2.01 -13.90 22.97
N SER A 140 -0.96 -13.14 22.66
CA SER A 140 -0.95 -11.69 22.80
C SER A 140 0.10 -11.03 21.91
N VAL A 141 -0.09 -9.74 21.64
CA VAL A 141 0.88 -8.86 20.98
C VAL A 141 1.40 -7.84 22.00
N ILE A 142 2.71 -7.64 22.03
CA ILE A 142 3.36 -6.65 22.88
C ILE A 142 3.55 -5.36 22.08
N LEU A 143 2.98 -4.28 22.60
CA LEU A 143 3.11 -2.94 22.07
C LEU A 143 4.14 -2.13 22.86
N CYS A 144 4.90 -1.27 22.17
CA CYS A 144 5.74 -0.24 22.76
C CYS A 144 5.20 1.14 22.36
N ASN A 145 4.87 1.95 23.36
CA ASN A 145 4.52 3.36 23.18
C ASN A 145 5.02 4.18 24.37
N LYS A 146 4.68 5.48 24.41
CA LYS A 146 5.13 6.38 25.50
C LYS A 146 4.67 5.95 26.90
N SER A 147 3.65 5.09 27.02
CA SER A 147 3.19 4.52 28.30
C SER A 147 3.96 3.26 28.72
N GLY A 148 4.99 2.89 27.96
CA GLY A 148 5.82 1.69 28.16
C GLY A 148 5.35 0.50 27.35
N LEU A 149 5.78 -0.69 27.76
CA LEU A 149 5.36 -1.95 27.16
C LEU A 149 3.96 -2.33 27.63
N LYS A 150 3.10 -2.72 26.70
CA LYS A 150 1.71 -3.09 26.93
C LYS A 150 1.34 -4.36 26.18
N ARG A 151 0.43 -5.15 26.74
CA ARG A 151 -0.07 -6.38 26.10
C ARG A 151 -1.47 -6.17 25.54
N VAL A 152 -1.71 -6.61 24.32
CA VAL A 152 -3.05 -6.74 23.76
C VAL A 152 -3.33 -8.21 23.49
N LYS A 153 -4.44 -8.73 24.01
CA LYS A 153 -4.92 -10.07 23.68
C LYS A 153 -5.99 -9.97 22.60
N ALA A 154 -5.97 -10.89 21.64
CA ALA A 154 -6.95 -10.94 20.56
C ALA A 154 -7.33 -12.38 20.23
N GLN A 155 -8.54 -12.60 19.73
CA GLN A 155 -8.92 -13.90 19.18
C GLN A 155 -8.23 -14.10 17.82
N ILE A 156 -8.34 -13.11 16.93
CA ILE A 156 -7.66 -13.07 15.63
C ILE A 156 -6.74 -11.84 15.57
N VAL A 157 -5.55 -12.02 14.99
CA VAL A 157 -4.59 -10.94 14.71
C VAL A 157 -4.46 -10.79 13.20
N ILE A 158 -4.50 -9.54 12.71
CA ILE A 158 -4.23 -9.20 11.32
C ILE A 158 -2.93 -8.40 11.27
N ASP A 159 -1.91 -8.95 10.62
CA ASP A 159 -0.68 -8.24 10.28
C ASP A 159 -0.86 -7.48 8.97
N ALA A 160 -1.09 -6.19 9.11
CA ALA A 160 -1.15 -5.22 8.03
C ALA A 160 -0.03 -4.17 8.14
N SER A 161 1.07 -4.52 8.84
CA SER A 161 2.24 -3.64 9.03
C SER A 161 2.86 -3.24 7.70
N GLY A 162 2.74 -4.11 6.70
CA GLY A 162 3.43 -3.98 5.42
C GLY A 162 4.85 -4.56 5.46
N ASP A 163 5.35 -4.93 6.64
CA ASP A 163 6.71 -5.42 6.90
C ASP A 163 6.75 -6.83 7.53
N LEU A 164 5.58 -7.46 7.65
CA LEU A 164 5.40 -8.75 8.30
C LEU A 164 5.91 -8.76 9.74
N ASP A 165 5.75 -7.67 10.48
CA ASP A 165 6.32 -7.53 11.83
C ASP A 165 5.74 -8.56 12.80
N ILE A 166 4.43 -8.80 12.75
CA ILE A 166 3.78 -9.81 13.61
C ILE A 166 4.12 -11.21 13.12
N GLY A 167 4.06 -11.47 11.81
CA GLY A 167 4.42 -12.77 11.26
C GLY A 167 5.86 -13.18 11.61
N THR A 168 6.79 -12.24 11.51
CA THR A 168 8.21 -12.44 11.84
C THR A 168 8.40 -12.75 13.32
N GLN A 169 7.84 -11.94 14.22
CA GLN A 169 7.93 -12.19 15.67
C GLN A 169 7.17 -13.46 16.07
N ALA A 170 6.11 -13.81 15.33
CA ALA A 170 5.40 -15.07 15.50
C ALA A 170 6.16 -16.28 14.90
N GLY A 171 7.35 -16.09 14.36
CA GLY A 171 8.21 -17.14 13.83
C GLY A 171 7.73 -17.75 12.51
N GLU A 172 6.87 -17.07 11.74
CA GLU A 172 6.53 -17.47 10.37
C GLU A 172 7.76 -17.43 9.46
N ASP A 173 7.75 -18.27 8.43
CA ASP A 173 8.79 -18.21 7.40
C ASP A 173 8.49 -17.06 6.43
N TYR A 174 9.55 -16.43 5.93
CA TYR A 174 9.44 -15.32 5.00
C TYR A 174 10.62 -15.30 4.02
N GLU A 175 10.51 -14.44 3.01
CA GLU A 175 11.60 -14.04 2.14
C GLU A 175 11.89 -12.56 2.37
N LEU A 176 13.14 -12.22 2.69
CA LEU A 176 13.58 -10.84 2.80
C LEU A 176 14.01 -10.32 1.42
N ALA A 177 13.55 -9.13 1.05
CA ALA A 177 13.97 -8.44 -0.16
C ALA A 177 15.47 -8.16 -0.15
N GLY A 178 16.16 -8.39 -1.26
CA GLY A 178 17.61 -8.19 -1.37
C GLY A 178 18.47 -9.38 -0.90
N GLU A 179 17.91 -10.41 -0.25
CA GLU A 179 18.67 -11.62 0.10
C GLU A 179 18.84 -12.58 -1.09
N HIS A 180 19.85 -13.45 -1.01
CA HIS A 180 20.13 -14.49 -2.02
C HIS A 180 20.31 -13.95 -3.45
N ASN A 181 20.87 -12.75 -3.60
CA ASN A 181 21.01 -12.03 -4.88
C ASN A 181 19.67 -11.65 -5.55
N ASN A 182 18.56 -11.71 -4.82
CA ASN A 182 17.29 -11.20 -5.33
C ASN A 182 17.30 -9.67 -5.40
N PRO A 183 16.62 -9.07 -6.37
CA PRO A 183 16.43 -7.62 -6.42
C PRO A 183 15.66 -7.12 -5.18
N VAL A 184 15.87 -5.86 -4.84
CA VAL A 184 15.05 -5.10 -3.87
C VAL A 184 14.49 -3.88 -4.57
N GLN A 185 13.21 -3.60 -4.35
CA GLN A 185 12.56 -2.41 -4.88
C GLN A 185 13.20 -1.14 -4.31
N SER A 186 13.67 -0.25 -5.19
CA SER A 186 14.27 1.03 -4.77
C SER A 186 13.29 1.87 -3.93
N LEU A 187 13.82 2.60 -2.95
CA LEU A 187 13.04 3.54 -2.13
C LEU A 187 12.89 4.88 -2.86
N THR A 188 11.87 5.65 -2.47
CA THR A 188 11.62 7.01 -2.98
C THR A 188 11.20 7.92 -1.84
N LEU A 189 11.90 9.03 -1.64
CA LEU A 189 11.38 10.15 -0.86
C LEU A 189 10.58 11.07 -1.78
N ILE A 190 9.26 11.05 -1.60
CA ILE A 190 8.33 11.93 -2.29
C ILE A 190 8.43 13.35 -1.72
N PHE A 191 8.21 14.35 -2.57
CA PHE A 191 8.17 15.75 -2.16
C PHE A 191 7.13 16.54 -2.93
N TYR A 192 6.80 17.73 -2.43
CA TYR A 192 5.75 18.58 -2.95
C TYR A 192 6.31 19.97 -3.28
N MET A 193 5.96 20.47 -4.45
CA MET A 193 6.30 21.81 -4.92
C MET A 193 5.06 22.69 -4.87
N ALA A 194 5.20 23.91 -4.37
CA ALA A 194 4.15 24.91 -4.35
C ALA A 194 4.48 26.05 -5.32
N ASN A 195 3.46 26.83 -5.67
CA ASN A 195 3.53 27.95 -6.63
C ASN A 195 4.00 27.53 -8.04
N VAL A 196 3.58 26.34 -8.47
CA VAL A 196 3.83 25.82 -9.83
C VAL A 196 2.77 26.35 -10.80
N ASP A 197 3.16 26.80 -11.99
CA ASP A 197 2.25 27.07 -13.09
C ASP A 197 1.82 25.73 -13.70
N ASN A 198 0.68 25.19 -13.25
CA ASN A 198 0.17 23.88 -13.68
C ASN A 198 -0.04 23.81 -15.20
N GLU A 199 -0.53 24.87 -15.84
CA GLU A 199 -0.77 24.86 -17.28
C GLU A 199 0.52 24.61 -18.04
N LYS A 200 1.60 25.34 -17.70
CA LYS A 200 2.91 25.10 -18.31
C LYS A 200 3.48 23.74 -17.95
N ALA A 201 3.49 23.38 -16.66
CA ALA A 201 4.10 22.15 -16.17
C ALA A 201 3.49 20.87 -16.77
N PHE A 202 2.18 20.90 -17.05
CA PHE A 202 1.43 19.76 -17.58
C PHE A 202 1.12 19.87 -19.09
N SER A 203 1.54 20.95 -19.78
CA SER A 203 1.42 21.09 -21.24
C SER A 203 2.39 20.21 -22.05
N ILE A 204 3.49 19.76 -21.43
CA ILE A 204 4.51 18.95 -22.11
C ILE A 204 4.27 17.45 -21.95
N SER A 205 4.57 16.68 -23.00
CA SER A 205 4.42 15.22 -23.04
C SER A 205 5.40 14.51 -22.08
N GLN A 206 5.07 13.29 -21.67
CA GLN A 206 5.97 12.48 -20.82
C GLN A 206 7.32 12.19 -21.50
N GLU A 207 7.33 12.06 -22.83
CA GLU A 207 8.56 11.91 -23.62
C GLU A 207 9.45 13.15 -23.51
N GLU A 208 8.87 14.34 -23.66
CA GLU A 208 9.61 15.60 -23.55
C GLU A 208 10.13 15.82 -22.13
N ARG A 209 9.35 15.47 -21.09
CA ARG A 209 9.84 15.49 -19.70
C ARG A 209 11.08 14.63 -19.51
N THR A 210 11.01 13.42 -20.04
CA THR A 210 12.10 12.45 -19.95
C THR A 210 13.33 12.98 -20.68
N ARG A 211 13.15 13.63 -21.84
CA ARG A 211 14.21 14.30 -22.59
C ARG A 211 14.87 15.43 -21.81
N ILE A 212 14.09 16.34 -21.20
CA ILE A 212 14.62 17.46 -20.39
C ILE A 212 15.45 16.91 -19.23
N MET A 213 14.93 15.90 -18.50
CA MET A 213 15.67 15.25 -17.41
C MET A 213 16.96 14.59 -17.91
N GLN A 214 16.92 13.90 -19.06
CA GLN A 214 18.08 13.24 -19.64
C GLN A 214 19.17 14.26 -20.02
N GLN A 215 18.80 15.35 -20.69
CA GLN A 215 19.73 16.43 -21.07
C GLN A 215 20.34 17.10 -19.83
N ALA A 216 19.52 17.39 -18.81
CA ALA A 216 19.99 17.95 -17.55
C ALA A 216 21.00 17.03 -16.85
N HIS A 217 20.76 15.72 -16.87
CA HIS A 217 21.69 14.73 -16.33
C HIS A 217 23.00 14.65 -17.12
N GLU A 218 22.92 14.56 -18.45
CA GLU A 218 24.08 14.48 -19.35
C GLU A 218 24.95 15.72 -19.32
N SER A 219 24.38 16.89 -19.03
CA SER A 219 25.13 18.14 -18.86
C SER A 219 26.12 18.11 -17.69
N GLY A 220 25.96 17.18 -16.73
CA GLY A 220 26.72 17.14 -15.48
C GLY A 220 26.35 18.24 -14.49
N LYS A 221 25.44 19.16 -14.85
CA LYS A 221 24.98 20.25 -13.96
C LYS A 221 24.13 19.75 -12.79
N TYR A 222 23.47 18.59 -12.94
CA TYR A 222 22.54 18.02 -11.97
C TYR A 222 22.81 16.54 -11.70
N GLN A 223 22.72 16.13 -10.44
CA GLN A 223 22.85 14.73 -10.04
C GLN A 223 21.48 14.06 -9.95
N LEU A 224 20.86 13.79 -11.10
CA LEU A 224 19.56 13.12 -11.18
C LEU A 224 19.73 11.59 -11.09
N THR A 225 19.25 10.99 -10.01
CA THR A 225 19.39 9.54 -9.72
C THR A 225 18.39 8.66 -10.48
N ARG A 226 17.31 9.26 -10.97
CA ARG A 226 16.26 8.66 -11.79
C ARG A 226 15.98 9.53 -13.01
N ILE A 227 15.90 8.89 -14.17
CA ILE A 227 15.37 9.46 -15.41
C ILE A 227 14.03 8.77 -15.66
N GLY A 228 12.99 9.52 -16.02
CA GLY A 228 11.63 8.97 -16.13
C GLY A 228 10.92 8.79 -14.77
N GLY A 229 11.17 9.71 -13.82
CA GLY A 229 10.27 9.92 -12.68
C GLY A 229 8.98 10.65 -13.11
N SER A 230 8.06 10.87 -12.18
CA SER A 230 6.80 11.55 -12.46
C SER A 230 6.54 12.73 -11.54
N ILE A 231 5.90 13.75 -12.09
CA ILE A 231 5.21 14.80 -11.34
C ILE A 231 3.72 14.70 -11.61
N HIS A 232 2.90 14.94 -10.60
CA HIS A 232 1.45 14.79 -10.66
C HIS A 232 0.75 16.07 -10.21
N PRO A 233 -0.33 16.49 -10.90
CA PRO A 233 -1.19 17.54 -10.36
C PRO A 233 -1.86 17.01 -9.10
N THR A 234 -2.15 17.90 -8.16
CA THR A 234 -2.96 17.58 -6.97
C THR A 234 -4.34 18.23 -7.09
N PRO A 235 -5.30 17.94 -6.19
CA PRO A 235 -6.57 18.67 -6.15
C PRO A 235 -6.43 20.18 -5.90
N HIS A 236 -5.23 20.65 -5.50
CA HIS A 236 -4.93 22.05 -5.25
C HIS A 236 -4.07 22.64 -6.38
N PRO A 237 -4.58 23.60 -7.17
CA PRO A 237 -3.80 24.31 -8.18
C PRO A 237 -2.55 24.95 -7.57
N GLY A 238 -1.44 24.90 -8.31
CA GLY A 238 -0.14 25.38 -7.83
C GLY A 238 0.61 24.42 -6.92
N PHE A 239 -0.02 23.31 -6.49
CA PHE A 239 0.58 22.30 -5.65
C PHE A 239 0.79 21.00 -6.43
N VAL A 240 2.05 20.57 -6.54
CA VAL A 240 2.47 19.44 -7.38
C VAL A 240 3.21 18.41 -6.55
N HIS A 241 2.81 17.15 -6.69
CA HIS A 241 3.49 16.00 -6.11
C HIS A 241 4.61 15.53 -7.05
N ALA A 242 5.79 15.21 -6.49
CA ALA A 242 6.95 14.76 -7.23
C ALA A 242 7.48 13.42 -6.71
N ASN A 243 7.47 12.41 -7.58
CA ASN A 243 8.01 11.07 -7.37
C ASN A 243 9.24 10.88 -8.27
N LEU A 244 10.32 11.57 -7.90
CA LEU A 244 11.53 11.66 -8.72
C LEU A 244 12.76 10.99 -8.09
N THR A 245 12.88 10.94 -6.77
CA THR A 245 14.06 10.35 -6.11
C THR A 245 14.12 8.83 -6.28
N ARG A 246 15.34 8.28 -6.22
CA ARG A 246 15.61 6.84 -6.26
C ARG A 246 16.80 6.49 -5.37
N ILE A 247 16.52 5.74 -4.32
CA ILE A 247 17.53 5.24 -3.38
C ILE A 247 17.55 3.71 -3.51
N PRO A 248 18.48 3.14 -4.30
CA PRO A 248 18.50 1.70 -4.59
C PRO A 248 19.20 0.89 -3.48
N ASN A 249 19.00 -0.43 -3.50
CA ASN A 249 19.77 -1.40 -2.73
C ASN A 249 19.72 -1.21 -1.20
N ILE A 250 18.58 -0.80 -0.66
CA ILE A 250 18.38 -0.61 0.78
C ILE A 250 17.61 -1.78 1.37
N ASN A 251 18.20 -2.42 2.38
CA ASN A 251 17.46 -3.30 3.27
C ASN A 251 16.64 -2.46 4.25
N ALA A 252 15.33 -2.34 4.00
CA ALA A 252 14.47 -1.45 4.79
C ALA A 252 14.07 -1.97 6.19
N VAL A 253 14.58 -3.14 6.61
CA VAL A 253 14.49 -3.59 8.01
C VAL A 253 15.76 -3.33 8.82
N ASP A 254 16.83 -2.82 8.19
CA ASP A 254 18.03 -2.35 8.88
C ASP A 254 17.84 -0.87 9.28
N PRO A 255 17.86 -0.55 10.60
CA PRO A 255 17.62 0.81 11.07
C PRO A 255 18.72 1.81 10.63
N PHE A 256 19.97 1.38 10.50
CA PHE A 256 21.05 2.25 10.04
C PHE A 256 20.93 2.52 8.54
N ALA A 257 20.62 1.48 7.74
CA ALA A 257 20.38 1.63 6.31
C ALA A 257 19.19 2.55 6.02
N MET A 258 18.08 2.39 6.76
CA MET A 258 16.93 3.28 6.65
C MET A 258 17.27 4.73 7.02
N THR A 259 18.05 4.95 8.08
CA THR A 259 18.49 6.29 8.47
C THR A 259 19.36 6.94 7.38
N ALA A 260 20.29 6.17 6.80
CA ALA A 260 21.12 6.64 5.69
C ALA A 260 20.29 6.97 4.44
N ALA A 261 19.31 6.12 4.11
CA ALA A 261 18.41 6.31 2.98
C ALA A 261 17.55 7.58 3.13
N GLU A 262 17.07 7.88 4.34
CA GLU A 262 16.35 9.11 4.67
C GLU A 262 17.20 10.37 4.46
N ILE A 263 18.45 10.35 4.94
CA ILE A 263 19.39 11.46 4.77
C ILE A 263 19.71 11.66 3.29
N GLU A 264 19.96 10.58 2.56
CA GLU A 264 20.26 10.62 1.13
C GLU A 264 19.05 11.10 0.31
N GLY A 265 17.85 10.58 0.61
CA GLY A 265 16.63 11.01 -0.05
C GLY A 265 16.42 12.53 0.04
N ARG A 266 16.68 13.13 1.21
CA ARG A 266 16.59 14.60 1.38
C ARG A 266 17.61 15.36 0.53
N LYS A 267 18.82 14.83 0.33
CA LYS A 267 19.82 15.43 -0.57
C LYS A 267 19.37 15.35 -2.02
N GLN A 268 18.86 14.19 -2.45
CA GLN A 268 18.33 14.03 -3.80
C GLN A 268 17.16 14.99 -4.07
N VAL A 269 16.25 15.17 -3.10
CA VAL A 269 15.15 16.15 -3.21
C VAL A 269 15.70 17.54 -3.55
N GLN A 270 16.73 18.02 -2.85
CA GLN A 270 17.31 19.34 -3.14
C GLN A 270 17.87 19.45 -4.56
N GLU A 271 18.51 18.39 -5.07
CA GLU A 271 19.00 18.34 -6.45
C GLU A 271 17.85 18.36 -7.47
N TYR A 272 16.77 17.63 -7.22
CA TYR A 272 15.58 17.66 -8.07
C TYR A 272 14.85 19.00 -8.01
N VAL A 273 14.76 19.65 -6.84
CA VAL A 273 14.18 20.99 -6.70
C VAL A 273 14.97 22.01 -7.52
N ARG A 274 16.32 21.97 -7.42
CA ARG A 274 17.21 22.83 -8.22
C ARG A 274 17.01 22.62 -9.71
N PHE A 275 16.89 21.36 -10.15
CA PHE A 275 16.59 21.03 -11.55
C PHE A 275 15.23 21.56 -11.99
N LEU A 276 14.17 21.29 -11.23
CA LEU A 276 12.81 21.69 -11.58
C LEU A 276 12.71 23.21 -11.75
N ILE A 277 13.19 23.98 -10.77
CA ILE A 277 13.11 25.45 -10.81
C ILE A 277 13.87 26.04 -12.00
N ASN A 278 15.04 25.49 -12.33
CA ASN A 278 15.93 26.08 -13.33
C ASN A 278 15.69 25.61 -14.76
N GLU A 279 15.19 24.40 -14.96
CA GLU A 279 15.16 23.75 -16.28
C GLU A 279 13.77 23.24 -16.69
N TYR A 280 12.82 23.15 -15.76
CA TYR A 280 11.53 22.53 -16.03
C TYR A 280 10.42 23.60 -16.16
N PRO A 281 9.66 23.63 -17.28
CA PRO A 281 8.64 24.63 -17.52
C PRO A 281 7.57 24.71 -16.42
N GLY A 282 7.26 25.92 -15.98
CA GLY A 282 6.22 26.21 -14.99
C GLY A 282 6.68 26.14 -13.52
N PHE A 283 7.94 25.77 -13.26
CA PHE A 283 8.49 25.74 -11.90
C PHE A 283 9.36 26.95 -11.56
N GLU A 284 9.43 27.96 -12.43
CA GLU A 284 10.38 29.09 -12.31
C GLU A 284 10.16 29.90 -11.03
N ASN A 285 8.92 29.98 -10.55
CA ASN A 285 8.54 30.64 -9.30
C ASN A 285 8.18 29.65 -8.18
N ALA A 286 8.39 28.35 -8.41
CA ALA A 286 8.02 27.31 -7.47
C ALA A 286 9.02 27.21 -6.32
N TYR A 287 8.59 26.61 -5.22
CA TYR A 287 9.45 26.29 -4.09
C TYR A 287 9.08 24.93 -3.49
N LEU A 288 10.04 24.32 -2.79
CA LEU A 288 9.81 23.08 -2.04
C LEU A 288 8.88 23.38 -0.85
N ALA A 289 7.66 22.85 -0.90
CA ALA A 289 6.69 23.02 0.18
C ALA A 289 6.96 22.06 1.34
N SER A 290 7.21 20.79 1.01
CA SER A 290 7.51 19.75 2.00
C SER A 290 8.06 18.48 1.34
N THR A 291 8.64 17.61 2.14
CA THR A 291 8.81 16.19 1.80
C THR A 291 7.71 15.36 2.46
N ALA A 292 7.48 14.14 1.98
CA ALA A 292 6.73 13.15 2.74
C ALA A 292 7.33 12.96 4.15
N CYS A 293 6.51 12.48 5.10
CA CYS A 293 6.92 12.31 6.50
C CYS A 293 7.90 11.13 6.69
N SER A 294 7.95 10.21 5.74
CA SER A 294 8.87 9.08 5.68
C SER A 294 9.18 8.73 4.23
N ILE A 295 10.35 8.16 4.00
CA ILE A 295 10.74 7.57 2.73
C ILE A 295 9.82 6.40 2.38
N GLY A 296 9.43 6.31 1.11
CA GLY A 296 8.55 5.28 0.57
C GLY A 296 9.27 3.95 0.43
N VAL A 297 8.81 2.97 1.22
CA VAL A 297 9.24 1.57 1.14
C VAL A 297 8.28 0.76 0.28
N ARG A 298 8.82 -0.04 -0.63
CA ARG A 298 8.02 -0.85 -1.59
C ARG A 298 8.06 -2.34 -1.30
N GLU A 299 9.07 -2.80 -0.57
CA GLU A 299 9.29 -4.21 -0.32
C GLU A 299 10.23 -4.41 0.88
N THR A 300 9.93 -5.41 1.72
CA THR A 300 10.76 -5.84 2.85
C THR A 300 10.65 -7.35 3.02
N ARG A 301 9.84 -7.84 3.96
CA ARG A 301 9.59 -9.26 4.21
C ARG A 301 8.28 -9.66 3.53
N ARG A 302 8.33 -10.76 2.76
CA ARG A 302 7.15 -11.40 2.15
C ARG A 302 6.91 -12.72 2.85
N LEU A 303 5.68 -12.96 3.29
CA LEU A 303 5.30 -14.22 3.95
C LEU A 303 5.59 -15.43 3.03
N LYS A 304 6.03 -16.55 3.58
CA LYS A 304 5.95 -17.86 2.93
C LYS A 304 4.73 -18.59 3.49
N GLY A 305 3.57 -18.22 2.96
CA GLY A 305 2.26 -18.64 3.45
C GLY A 305 1.80 -19.95 2.84
N LYS A 306 0.51 -20.25 3.01
CA LYS A 306 -0.12 -21.46 2.45
C LYS A 306 -0.11 -21.50 0.92
N TYR A 307 0.06 -20.36 0.26
CA TYR A 307 0.34 -20.26 -1.17
C TYR A 307 1.19 -19.03 -1.45
N VAL A 308 2.16 -19.17 -2.33
CA VAL A 308 3.01 -18.07 -2.78
C VAL A 308 2.52 -17.65 -4.16
N LEU A 309 1.91 -16.47 -4.27
CA LEU A 309 1.50 -15.91 -5.55
C LEU A 309 2.74 -15.57 -6.37
N THR A 310 2.89 -16.21 -7.53
CA THR A 310 4.09 -16.08 -8.37
C THR A 310 3.90 -15.04 -9.47
N GLY A 311 5.00 -14.53 -10.03
CA GLY A 311 4.90 -13.72 -11.25
C GLY A 311 4.37 -14.50 -12.46
N ASP A 312 4.49 -15.83 -12.47
CA ASP A 312 3.87 -16.66 -13.51
C ASP A 312 2.34 -16.67 -13.38
N ASP A 313 1.80 -16.67 -12.16
CA ASP A 313 0.36 -16.52 -11.93
C ASP A 313 -0.13 -15.15 -12.44
N VAL A 314 0.67 -14.10 -12.23
CA VAL A 314 0.40 -12.75 -12.75
C VAL A 314 0.41 -12.76 -14.29
N ARG A 315 1.49 -13.24 -14.93
CA ARG A 315 1.63 -13.25 -16.39
C ARG A 315 0.54 -14.07 -17.08
N LYS A 316 0.12 -15.19 -16.48
CA LYS A 316 -0.90 -16.09 -17.03
C LYS A 316 -2.34 -15.68 -16.68
N GLY A 317 -2.54 -14.61 -15.92
CA GLY A 317 -3.88 -14.15 -15.54
C GLY A 317 -4.62 -15.16 -14.65
N ALA A 318 -3.91 -15.82 -13.72
CA ALA A 318 -4.42 -16.96 -12.96
C ALA A 318 -5.72 -16.64 -12.21
N LYS A 319 -6.62 -17.63 -12.18
CA LYS A 319 -7.90 -17.59 -11.45
C LYS A 319 -7.87 -18.63 -10.33
N PHE A 320 -8.53 -18.30 -9.23
CA PHE A 320 -8.48 -19.11 -8.02
C PHE A 320 -9.88 -19.31 -7.46
N GLU A 321 -10.16 -20.54 -7.02
CA GLU A 321 -11.42 -20.88 -6.37
C GLU A 321 -11.63 -20.11 -5.06
N ASP A 322 -10.54 -19.71 -4.41
CA ASP A 322 -10.52 -18.96 -3.16
C ASP A 322 -10.13 -17.48 -3.34
N ALA A 323 -10.38 -16.91 -4.52
CA ALA A 323 -10.06 -15.51 -4.82
C ALA A 323 -10.74 -14.50 -3.86
N VAL A 324 -10.01 -13.45 -3.49
CA VAL A 324 -10.48 -12.33 -2.65
C VAL A 324 -10.29 -10.95 -3.27
N ALA A 325 -9.49 -10.85 -4.34
CA ALA A 325 -9.29 -9.59 -5.06
C ALA A 325 -8.91 -9.85 -6.53
N CYS A 326 -9.17 -8.87 -7.40
CA CYS A 326 -8.70 -8.85 -8.78
C CYS A 326 -7.60 -7.80 -8.98
N CYS A 327 -6.68 -8.08 -9.90
CA CYS A 327 -5.62 -7.16 -10.30
C CYS A 327 -5.31 -7.33 -11.79
N SER A 328 -5.05 -6.23 -12.48
CA SER A 328 -4.51 -6.25 -13.86
C SER A 328 -3.31 -5.31 -14.00
N ALA A 329 -2.69 -4.96 -12.87
CA ALA A 329 -1.50 -4.15 -12.87
C ALA A 329 -0.34 -4.93 -13.51
N PRO A 330 0.48 -4.30 -14.36
CA PRO A 330 1.73 -4.90 -14.78
C PRO A 330 2.64 -5.18 -13.58
N ILE A 331 3.62 -6.05 -13.78
CA ILE A 331 4.75 -6.18 -12.85
C ILE A 331 5.58 -4.90 -12.99
N GLU A 332 5.58 -4.06 -11.95
CA GLU A 332 6.35 -2.81 -11.85
C GLU A 332 7.59 -3.02 -10.98
N ASP A 333 8.73 -3.30 -11.63
CA ASP A 333 9.99 -3.55 -10.92
C ASP A 333 10.93 -2.33 -10.94
N HIS A 334 11.10 -1.71 -9.78
CA HIS A 334 12.05 -0.63 -9.52
C HIS A 334 13.45 -1.15 -9.16
N THR A 335 14.05 -1.88 -10.10
CA THR A 335 15.45 -2.34 -10.02
C THR A 335 16.45 -1.21 -9.74
N ALA A 336 17.69 -1.58 -9.38
CA ALA A 336 18.77 -0.65 -9.05
C ALA A 336 19.21 0.28 -10.20
N GLY A 337 18.83 -0.02 -11.44
CA GLY A 337 19.13 0.83 -12.60
C GLY A 337 18.36 2.16 -12.59
N LYS A 338 18.52 2.97 -13.64
CA LYS A 338 17.80 4.26 -13.76
C LYS A 338 16.35 4.13 -14.24
N ASN A 339 16.01 3.00 -14.88
CA ASN A 339 14.69 2.73 -15.46
C ASN A 339 13.83 1.83 -14.57
N VAL A 340 12.51 1.85 -14.77
CA VAL A 340 11.57 0.87 -14.21
C VAL A 340 11.34 -0.23 -15.25
N GLN A 341 11.36 -1.50 -14.84
CA GLN A 341 11.05 -2.62 -15.71
C GLN A 341 9.55 -2.95 -15.59
N TRP A 342 8.84 -2.90 -16.72
CA TRP A 342 7.40 -3.16 -16.78
C TRP A 342 7.12 -4.44 -17.56
N GLN A 343 6.34 -5.35 -16.98
CA GLN A 343 5.82 -6.52 -17.69
C GLN A 343 4.30 -6.51 -17.63
N TYR A 344 3.66 -6.26 -18.76
CA TYR A 344 2.21 -6.18 -18.89
C TYR A 344 1.59 -7.56 -19.07
N LEU A 345 0.35 -7.72 -18.59
CA LEU A 345 -0.49 -8.86 -18.95
C LEU A 345 -0.91 -8.74 -20.42
N GLU A 346 -1.37 -9.85 -21.01
CA GLU A 346 -2.11 -9.79 -22.28
C GLU A 346 -3.28 -8.79 -22.15
N SER A 347 -3.47 -7.95 -23.18
CA SER A 347 -4.43 -6.84 -23.15
C SER A 347 -5.83 -7.32 -22.76
N GLY A 348 -6.45 -6.66 -21.77
CA GLY A 348 -7.77 -7.03 -21.24
C GLY A 348 -7.78 -8.19 -20.24
N ASN A 349 -6.63 -8.77 -19.92
CA ASN A 349 -6.54 -9.85 -18.94
C ASN A 349 -6.29 -9.31 -17.51
N TYR A 350 -6.65 -10.13 -16.51
CA TYR A 350 -6.45 -9.86 -15.09
C TYR A 350 -6.03 -11.15 -14.39
N TYR A 351 -5.52 -11.09 -13.17
CA TYR A 351 -5.36 -12.25 -12.29
C TYR A 351 -6.12 -12.01 -10.98
N GLN A 352 -6.28 -13.08 -10.21
CA GLN A 352 -6.88 -13.03 -8.88
C GLN A 352 -5.82 -13.22 -7.80
N ILE A 353 -6.03 -12.61 -6.64
CA ILE A 353 -5.23 -12.87 -5.43
C ILE A 353 -6.02 -13.90 -4.59
N PRO A 354 -5.47 -15.10 -4.34
CA PRO A 354 -6.17 -16.12 -3.57
C PRO A 354 -6.09 -15.83 -2.06
N TYR A 355 -7.15 -16.17 -1.32
CA TYR A 355 -7.23 -15.99 0.13
C TYR A 355 -6.09 -16.69 0.87
N ARG A 356 -5.69 -17.89 0.42
CA ARG A 356 -4.55 -18.62 0.99
C ARG A 356 -3.19 -17.91 0.87
N SER A 357 -3.04 -16.87 0.03
CA SER A 357 -1.86 -15.98 0.06
C SER A 357 -1.83 -15.03 1.25
N LEU A 358 -2.95 -14.89 1.97
CA LEU A 358 -3.05 -14.11 3.20
C LEU A 358 -2.85 -14.97 4.45
N LEU A 359 -2.72 -16.30 4.29
CA LEU A 359 -2.69 -17.24 5.41
C LEU A 359 -1.26 -17.70 5.73
N PRO A 360 -0.79 -17.48 6.97
CA PRO A 360 0.43 -18.07 7.49
C PRO A 360 0.32 -19.59 7.68
N VAL A 361 1.47 -20.21 7.98
CA VAL A 361 1.57 -21.68 8.13
C VAL A 361 1.60 -22.09 9.60
N LYS A 362 2.32 -21.34 10.45
CA LYS A 362 2.64 -21.79 11.82
C LYS A 362 1.67 -21.26 12.89
N ASN A 363 0.99 -20.14 12.64
CA ASN A 363 0.10 -19.48 13.60
C ASN A 363 -1.33 -19.43 13.04
N ARG A 364 -2.24 -20.18 13.65
CA ARG A 364 -3.58 -20.41 13.10
C ARG A 364 -4.50 -19.19 13.16
N ASN A 365 -4.31 -18.29 14.12
CA ASN A 365 -5.14 -17.10 14.32
C ASN A 365 -4.55 -15.82 13.74
N LEU A 366 -3.57 -15.93 12.84
CA LEU A 366 -2.95 -14.81 12.16
C LEU A 366 -3.44 -14.74 10.71
N ILE A 367 -3.75 -13.54 10.23
CA ILE A 367 -3.97 -13.23 8.81
C ILE A 367 -2.98 -12.13 8.43
N VAL A 368 -2.41 -12.18 7.22
CA VAL A 368 -1.47 -11.17 6.69
C VAL A 368 -2.12 -10.46 5.51
N ALA A 369 -2.08 -9.14 5.46
CA ALA A 369 -2.68 -8.37 4.37
C ALA A 369 -1.83 -7.16 3.93
N GLY A 370 -1.95 -6.78 2.67
CA GLY A 370 -1.21 -5.67 2.09
C GLY A 370 0.14 -6.08 1.50
N ARG A 371 1.15 -5.22 1.63
CA ARG A 371 2.46 -5.34 0.96
C ARG A 371 3.25 -6.61 1.33
N CYS A 372 3.00 -7.17 2.50
CA CYS A 372 3.69 -8.33 3.07
C CYS A 372 3.00 -9.68 2.76
N LEU A 373 2.00 -9.70 1.86
CA LEU A 373 1.33 -10.92 1.41
C LEU A 373 2.32 -12.01 0.97
N SER A 374 1.85 -13.26 0.94
CA SER A 374 2.64 -14.38 0.45
C SER A 374 2.73 -14.40 -1.08
N ALA A 375 3.86 -13.90 -1.59
CA ALA A 375 4.15 -13.75 -3.02
C ALA A 375 5.66 -13.77 -3.30
N THR A 376 6.03 -14.12 -4.53
CA THR A 376 7.40 -13.89 -5.04
C THR A 376 7.64 -12.40 -5.21
N HIS A 377 8.90 -11.98 -5.40
CA HIS A 377 9.26 -10.59 -5.66
C HIS A 377 8.42 -9.97 -6.80
N ASP A 378 8.33 -10.64 -7.94
CA ASP A 378 7.61 -10.17 -9.13
C ASP A 378 6.08 -10.28 -8.99
N GLY A 379 5.57 -11.33 -8.33
CA GLY A 379 4.16 -11.43 -7.97
C GLY A 379 3.73 -10.29 -7.05
N GLN A 380 4.54 -9.99 -6.04
CA GLN A 380 4.30 -8.89 -5.10
C GLN A 380 4.36 -7.53 -5.78
N ALA A 381 5.31 -7.31 -6.69
CA ALA A 381 5.49 -6.05 -7.41
C ALA A 381 4.24 -5.63 -8.20
N SER A 382 3.41 -6.59 -8.64
CA SER A 382 2.10 -6.32 -9.23
C SER A 382 0.96 -6.27 -8.18
N ALA A 383 0.92 -7.23 -7.25
CA ALA A 383 -0.21 -7.41 -6.34
C ALA A 383 -0.33 -6.34 -5.23
N ARG A 384 0.75 -5.59 -4.95
CA ARG A 384 0.80 -4.61 -3.84
C ARG A 384 0.20 -3.24 -4.14
N ASN A 385 -0.50 -3.07 -5.24
CA ASN A 385 -1.14 -1.80 -5.58
C ASN A 385 -2.16 -1.37 -4.51
N SER A 386 -2.39 -0.06 -4.40
CA SER A 386 -3.21 0.51 -3.31
C SER A 386 -4.60 -0.12 -3.25
N ALA A 387 -5.27 -0.26 -4.40
CA ALA A 387 -6.60 -0.88 -4.49
C ALA A 387 -6.61 -2.35 -4.06
N GLN A 388 -5.59 -3.12 -4.45
CA GLN A 388 -5.47 -4.53 -4.10
C GLN A 388 -5.11 -4.72 -2.62
N CYS A 389 -4.26 -3.85 -2.06
CA CYS A 389 -4.00 -3.81 -0.62
C CYS A 389 -5.28 -3.53 0.18
N MET A 390 -6.10 -2.59 -0.30
CA MET A 390 -7.41 -2.29 0.26
C MET A 390 -8.33 -3.53 0.22
N ALA A 391 -8.47 -4.17 -0.94
CA ALA A 391 -9.32 -5.36 -1.10
C ALA A 391 -8.86 -6.55 -0.25
N MET A 392 -7.55 -6.80 -0.16
CA MET A 392 -6.99 -7.81 0.75
C MET A 392 -7.29 -7.49 2.22
N GLY A 393 -7.22 -6.22 2.59
CA GLY A 393 -7.58 -5.75 3.92
C GLY A 393 -9.04 -6.03 4.26
N GLU A 394 -9.96 -5.61 3.38
CA GLU A 394 -11.40 -5.87 3.52
C GLU A 394 -11.71 -7.37 3.69
N ALA A 395 -11.12 -8.22 2.85
CA ALA A 395 -11.26 -9.67 2.95
C ALA A 395 -10.71 -10.23 4.27
N ALA A 396 -9.53 -9.77 4.71
CA ALA A 396 -8.93 -10.19 5.98
C ALA A 396 -9.78 -9.79 7.20
N GLY A 397 -10.34 -8.58 7.19
CA GLY A 397 -11.23 -8.09 8.23
C GLY A 397 -12.53 -8.89 8.34
N LEU A 398 -13.17 -9.16 7.20
CA LEU A 398 -14.36 -10.00 7.17
C LEU A 398 -14.06 -11.43 7.65
N ALA A 399 -12.98 -12.03 7.17
CA ALA A 399 -12.55 -13.36 7.60
C ALA A 399 -12.31 -13.42 9.11
N ALA A 400 -11.60 -12.44 9.67
CA ALA A 400 -11.35 -12.35 11.10
C ALA A 400 -12.64 -12.23 11.92
N ALA A 401 -13.61 -11.46 11.45
CA ALA A 401 -14.91 -11.36 12.09
C ALA A 401 -15.68 -12.67 12.10
N LEU A 402 -15.75 -13.38 10.97
CA LEU A 402 -16.42 -14.69 10.87
C LEU A 402 -15.73 -15.74 11.74
N CYS A 403 -14.40 -15.74 11.80
CA CYS A 403 -13.62 -16.62 12.66
C CYS A 403 -13.91 -16.37 14.15
N SER A 404 -13.87 -15.10 14.57
CA SER A 404 -14.16 -14.72 15.95
C SER A 404 -15.60 -15.06 16.36
N GLU A 405 -16.57 -14.99 15.44
CA GLU A 405 -17.95 -15.37 15.71
C GLU A 405 -18.15 -16.88 15.88
N SER A 406 -17.53 -17.65 14.99
CA SER A 406 -17.73 -19.10 14.90
C SER A 406 -16.77 -19.92 15.76
N GLY A 407 -15.75 -19.28 16.36
CA GLY A 407 -14.66 -19.95 17.07
C GLY A 407 -13.72 -20.74 16.14
N LYS A 408 -13.84 -20.55 14.82
CA LYS A 408 -13.00 -21.20 13.81
C LYS A 408 -11.73 -20.39 13.55
N TYR A 409 -10.76 -21.03 12.92
CA TYR A 409 -9.57 -20.37 12.41
C TYR A 409 -9.72 -19.93 10.95
N PRO A 410 -8.95 -18.92 10.52
CA PRO A 410 -8.87 -18.44 9.14
C PRO A 410 -8.78 -19.54 8.07
N ASP A 411 -8.12 -20.66 8.38
CA ASP A 411 -7.95 -21.78 7.46
C ASP A 411 -9.09 -22.83 7.47
N GLU A 412 -10.13 -22.61 8.27
CA GLU A 412 -11.30 -23.48 8.43
C GLU A 412 -12.59 -22.83 7.91
N LEU A 413 -12.50 -21.64 7.30
CA LEU A 413 -13.64 -20.95 6.72
C LEU A 413 -14.19 -21.70 5.51
N ASP A 414 -15.51 -21.74 5.41
CA ASP A 414 -16.19 -22.20 4.21
C ASP A 414 -16.06 -21.13 3.11
N MET A 415 -15.26 -21.41 2.09
CA MET A 415 -14.90 -20.43 1.07
C MET A 415 -16.09 -19.95 0.23
N ASN A 416 -17.13 -20.77 0.07
CA ASN A 416 -18.31 -20.37 -0.68
C ASN A 416 -19.12 -19.32 0.08
N SER A 417 -19.40 -19.58 1.36
CA SER A 417 -20.10 -18.65 2.24
C SER A 417 -19.30 -17.37 2.46
N PHE A 418 -17.99 -17.48 2.66
CA PHE A 418 -17.11 -16.31 2.83
C PHE A 418 -17.09 -15.42 1.59
N LYS A 419 -16.86 -15.98 0.40
CA LYS A 419 -16.90 -15.20 -0.85
C LYS A 419 -18.26 -14.58 -1.09
N LYS A 420 -19.35 -15.31 -0.81
CA LYS A 420 -20.70 -14.78 -0.95
C LYS A 420 -20.88 -13.53 -0.08
N GLU A 421 -20.55 -13.61 1.21
CA GLU A 421 -20.64 -12.48 2.14
C GLU A 421 -19.76 -11.30 1.70
N LEU A 422 -18.55 -11.58 1.18
CA LEU A 422 -17.65 -10.55 0.63
C LEU A 422 -18.28 -9.84 -0.58
N THR A 423 -18.88 -10.59 -1.50
CA THR A 423 -19.58 -10.02 -2.67
C THR A 423 -20.91 -9.34 -2.31
N ASP A 424 -21.63 -9.81 -1.29
CA ASP A 424 -22.85 -9.16 -0.78
C ASP A 424 -22.54 -7.77 -0.21
N GLN A 425 -21.31 -7.56 0.28
CA GLN A 425 -20.77 -6.25 0.69
C GLN A 425 -20.21 -5.41 -0.47
N GLY A 426 -20.36 -5.88 -1.71
CA GLY A 426 -20.01 -5.16 -2.92
C GLY A 426 -18.59 -5.36 -3.42
N ALA A 427 -17.78 -6.22 -2.78
CA ALA A 427 -16.46 -6.55 -3.29
C ALA A 427 -16.54 -7.26 -4.65
N LEU A 428 -15.56 -7.02 -5.52
CA LEU A 428 -15.49 -7.63 -6.85
C LEU A 428 -14.49 -8.78 -6.88
N LEU A 429 -14.98 -9.96 -7.27
CA LEU A 429 -14.15 -11.14 -7.57
C LEU A 429 -14.04 -11.41 -9.08
N ALA A 430 -14.71 -10.60 -9.89
CA ALA A 430 -14.54 -10.51 -11.33
C ALA A 430 -14.66 -9.04 -11.74
N PRO A 431 -13.85 -8.55 -12.70
CA PRO A 431 -13.92 -7.17 -13.16
C PRO A 431 -15.27 -6.84 -13.80
N ARG A 432 -15.68 -5.58 -13.67
CA ARG A 432 -16.90 -5.03 -14.29
C ARG A 432 -16.53 -3.94 -15.28
N GLU A 433 -17.05 -4.02 -16.51
CA GLU A 433 -16.83 -2.97 -17.51
C GLU A 433 -17.42 -1.64 -17.04
N VAL A 434 -16.69 -0.55 -17.26
CA VAL A 434 -17.10 0.82 -16.90
C VAL A 434 -16.74 1.81 -18.00
N ASN A 435 -17.54 2.86 -18.13
CA ASN A 435 -17.26 3.96 -19.06
C ASN A 435 -16.85 5.22 -18.27
N LEU A 436 -15.59 5.62 -18.42
CA LEU A 436 -15.00 6.77 -17.72
C LEU A 436 -14.80 8.01 -18.61
N LYS A 437 -15.29 8.01 -19.86
CA LYS A 437 -15.01 9.08 -20.85
C LYS A 437 -15.46 10.49 -20.42
N GLY A 438 -16.41 10.60 -19.50
CA GLY A 438 -16.87 11.89 -18.94
C GLY A 438 -16.28 12.26 -17.59
N SER A 439 -15.39 11.43 -17.03
CA SER A 439 -14.81 11.61 -15.70
C SER A 439 -13.29 11.83 -15.71
N LEU A 440 -12.66 11.73 -16.88
CA LEU A 440 -11.22 11.81 -17.11
C LEU A 440 -10.76 13.13 -17.72
#